data_AF-A0A015LJH0-F1
#
_entry.id   AF-A0A015LJH0-F1
#
_cell.length_a   1.000
_cell.length_b   1.000
_cell.length_c   1.000
_cell.angle_alpha   90.00
_cell.angle_beta   90.00
_cell.angle_gamma   90.00
#
_symmetry.space_group_name_H-M   'P 1'
#
loop_
_entity.id
_entity.type
_entity.pdbx_description
1 polymer ?
#
loop_
_entity_poly.entity_id
_entity_poly.type
_entity_poly.pdbx_seq_one_letter_code
_entity_poly.pdbx_strand_id
1 'polypeptide(L)'
;MSSVNFEGKIFVFSGQNSDDIYFNSFDILDTINLRWEIGNLINAPTPRSKHTSTLVNNVIYYIGGMQLNGNYISMNDIYQYDIGKSTWSLKKATLALGDVPGPRGGHSAVLVEDKICIYGGIYSPKETIAMLDTTTLVWTIPQFNNPKAPKLPNLVYHTATMKDNER
;
A
#
# COMPACT_ATOMS: atom_id res chain seq x y z
N MET A 1 9.09 6.02 3.80
CA MET A 1 7.90 6.89 3.66
C MET A 1 7.18 6.46 2.41
N SER A 2 5.85 6.40 2.42
CA SER A 2 5.04 6.12 1.23
C SER A 2 4.29 7.39 0.86
N SER A 3 4.30 7.76 -0.41
CA SER A 3 3.63 8.96 -0.91
C SER A 3 3.03 8.70 -2.28
N VAL A 4 1.96 9.41 -2.60
CA VAL A 4 1.32 9.37 -3.92
C VAL A 4 1.33 10.77 -4.53
N ASN A 5 1.68 10.86 -5.80
CA ASN A 5 1.51 12.08 -6.60
C ASN A 5 0.23 11.98 -7.44
N PHE A 6 -0.57 13.04 -7.45
CA PHE A 6 -1.73 13.18 -8.31
C PHE A 6 -2.03 14.66 -8.56
N GLU A 7 -2.14 15.07 -9.82
CA GLU A 7 -2.54 16.43 -10.24
C GLU A 7 -1.83 17.58 -9.50
N GLY A 8 -0.50 17.50 -9.38
CA GLY A 8 0.29 18.55 -8.71
C GLY A 8 0.14 18.56 -7.19
N LYS A 9 -0.35 17.47 -6.60
CA LYS A 9 -0.37 17.25 -5.14
C LYS A 9 0.41 15.99 -4.77
N ILE A 10 1.11 16.04 -3.65
CA ILE A 10 1.74 14.87 -3.02
C ILE A 10 1.01 14.58 -1.72
N PHE A 11 0.47 13.37 -1.60
CA PHE A 11 -0.28 12.89 -0.45
C PHE A 11 0.63 12.04 0.43
N VAL A 12 0.72 12.38 1.71
CA VAL A 12 1.53 11.72 2.71
C VAL A 12 0.64 11.34 3.89
N PHE A 13 0.61 10.07 4.25
CA PHE A 13 -0.11 9.61 5.42
C PHE A 13 0.84 8.92 6.40
N SER A 14 0.78 9.33 7.66
CA SER A 14 1.47 8.69 8.78
C SER A 14 2.98 8.52 8.56
N GLY A 15 3.58 7.54 9.22
CA GLY A 15 5.03 7.35 9.27
C GLY A 15 5.56 7.34 10.69
N GLN A 16 6.88 7.23 10.79
CA GLN A 16 7.60 7.07 12.06
C GLN A 16 8.89 7.88 11.99
N ASN A 17 9.28 8.52 13.10
CA ASN A 17 10.58 9.16 13.23
C ASN A 17 11.62 8.20 13.82
N SER A 18 12.83 8.70 14.11
CA SER A 18 13.92 7.93 14.73
C SER A 18 13.65 7.49 16.17
N ASP A 19 12.71 8.14 16.85
CA ASP A 19 12.36 7.88 18.26
C ASP A 19 11.17 6.91 18.38
N ASP A 20 10.89 6.19 17.29
CA ASP A 20 9.75 5.29 17.13
C ASP A 20 8.37 5.93 17.33
N ILE A 21 8.24 7.26 17.24
CA ILE A 21 6.95 7.97 17.34
C ILE A 21 6.20 7.82 16.01
N TYR A 22 4.96 7.32 16.09
CA TYR A 22 4.07 7.18 14.93
C TYR A 22 3.16 8.40 14.80
N PHE A 23 3.14 9.00 13.63
CA PHE A 23 2.37 10.22 13.37
C PHE A 23 0.98 9.86 12.85
N ASN A 24 -0.04 10.54 13.39
CA ASN A 24 -1.41 10.50 12.87
C ASN A 24 -1.68 11.73 12.01
N SER A 25 -0.87 11.97 10.98
CA SER A 25 -1.03 13.11 10.09
C SER A 25 -1.38 12.64 8.68
N PHE A 26 -2.16 13.46 7.99
CA PHE A 26 -2.40 13.32 6.56
C PHE A 26 -2.08 14.66 5.92
N ASP A 27 -0.88 14.75 5.39
CA ASP A 27 -0.27 15.98 4.91
C ASP A 27 -0.25 15.98 3.38
N ILE A 28 -0.66 17.08 2.78
CA ILE A 28 -0.79 17.22 1.33
C ILE A 28 0.09 18.40 0.89
N LEU A 29 1.10 18.14 0.07
CA LEU A 29 1.92 19.19 -0.52
C LEU A 29 1.33 19.58 -1.88
N ASP A 30 0.82 20.79 -2.00
CA ASP A 30 0.53 21.42 -3.28
C ASP A 30 1.87 21.81 -3.92
N THR A 31 2.26 21.10 -4.97
CA THR A 31 3.54 21.30 -5.65
C THR A 31 3.51 22.47 -6.63
N ILE A 32 2.33 23.02 -6.94
CA ILE A 32 2.17 24.17 -7.83
C ILE A 32 2.37 25.46 -7.03
N ASN A 33 1.71 25.56 -5.88
CA ASN A 33 1.78 26.74 -5.00
C ASN A 33 2.81 26.60 -3.87
N LEU A 34 3.46 25.43 -3.75
CA LEU A 34 4.47 25.12 -2.73
C LEU A 34 3.99 25.35 -1.30
N ARG A 35 2.80 24.85 -0.98
CA ARG A 35 2.21 24.96 0.36
C ARG A 35 1.69 23.62 0.85
N TRP A 36 1.67 23.47 2.18
CA TRP A 36 1.11 22.31 2.85
C TRP A 36 -0.37 22.54 3.17
N GLU A 37 -1.17 21.50 2.97
CA GLU A 37 -2.57 21.40 3.33
C GLU A 37 -2.75 20.21 4.29
N ILE A 38 -3.63 20.35 5.29
CA ILE A 38 -3.97 19.26 6.21
C ILE A 38 -5.18 18.54 5.62
N GLY A 39 -5.01 17.26 5.31
CA GLY A 39 -6.07 16.41 4.84
C GLY A 39 -7.00 15.95 5.97
N ASN A 40 -8.23 15.60 5.60
CA ASN A 40 -9.23 15.07 6.54
C ASN A 40 -8.77 13.74 7.15
N LEU A 41 -8.92 13.57 8.46
CA LEU A 41 -8.57 12.35 9.20
C LEU A 41 -9.80 11.55 9.69
N ILE A 42 -11.02 12.01 9.41
CA ILE A 42 -12.24 11.27 9.77
C ILE A 42 -12.21 9.91 9.04
N ASN A 43 -12.34 8.82 9.81
CA ASN A 43 -12.22 7.42 9.36
C ASN A 43 -10.86 7.03 8.78
N ALA A 44 -9.82 7.84 8.98
CA ALA A 44 -8.47 7.51 8.59
C ALA A 44 -7.96 6.27 9.34
N PRO A 45 -6.98 5.55 8.78
CA PRO A 45 -6.33 4.47 9.48
C PRO A 45 -5.67 4.94 10.77
N THR A 46 -5.45 4.00 11.69
CA THR A 46 -4.55 4.23 12.83
C THR A 46 -3.12 4.49 12.37
N PRO A 47 -2.32 5.24 13.15
CA PRO A 47 -0.91 5.53 12.84
C PRO A 47 -0.11 4.26 12.57
N ARG A 48 0.65 4.28 11.47
CA ARG A 48 1.40 3.12 10.99
C ARG A 48 2.62 3.51 10.16
N SER A 49 3.62 2.66 10.17
CA SER A 49 4.83 2.80 9.36
C SER A 49 4.96 1.60 8.42
N LYS A 50 5.88 1.69 7.45
CA LYS A 50 6.23 0.58 6.54
C LYS A 50 5.06 0.04 5.70
N HIS A 51 3.97 0.79 5.60
CA HIS A 51 2.85 0.50 4.68
C HIS A 51 3.20 0.98 3.27
N THR A 52 2.41 0.57 2.28
CA THR A 52 2.48 1.08 0.91
C THR A 52 1.24 1.91 0.57
N SER A 53 1.37 2.84 -0.36
CA SER A 53 0.30 3.69 -0.88
C SER A 53 0.32 3.65 -2.41
N THR A 54 -0.78 3.23 -3.04
CA THR A 54 -0.88 3.12 -4.51
C THR A 54 -2.10 3.88 -5.01
N LEU A 55 -1.94 4.71 -6.04
CA LEU A 55 -3.04 5.43 -6.69
C LEU A 55 -3.75 4.54 -7.70
N VAL A 56 -5.08 4.50 -7.64
CA VAL A 56 -5.93 3.81 -8.61
C VAL A 56 -7.18 4.65 -8.83
N ASN A 57 -7.40 5.18 -10.05
CA ASN A 57 -8.60 5.95 -10.42
C ASN A 57 -9.00 7.00 -9.36
N ASN A 58 -8.08 7.89 -9.00
CA ASN A 58 -8.25 8.98 -8.02
C ASN A 58 -8.49 8.52 -6.57
N VAL A 59 -8.30 7.23 -6.29
CA VAL A 59 -8.39 6.64 -4.95
C VAL A 59 -7.00 6.14 -4.55
N ILE A 60 -6.54 6.52 -3.36
CA ILE A 60 -5.27 6.04 -2.81
C ILE A 60 -5.53 4.83 -1.92
N TYR A 61 -4.89 3.72 -2.22
CA TYR A 61 -4.97 2.46 -1.47
C TYR A 61 -3.79 2.37 -0.52
N TYR A 62 -4.06 2.27 0.78
CA TYR A 62 -3.05 2.09 1.83
C TYR A 62 -3.10 0.66 2.36
N ILE A 63 -2.01 -0.08 2.19
CA ILE A 63 -1.97 -1.53 2.43
C ILE A 63 -0.83 -1.89 3.40
N GLY A 64 -1.18 -2.71 4.39
CA GLY A 64 -0.25 -3.28 5.37
C GLY A 64 0.41 -2.25 6.28
N GLY A 65 1.64 -2.54 6.68
CA GLY A 65 2.41 -1.76 7.64
C GLY A 65 2.28 -2.26 9.07
N MET A 66 2.87 -1.51 10.00
CA MET A 66 3.00 -1.85 11.41
C MET A 66 2.60 -0.66 12.29
N GLN A 67 1.99 -0.94 13.43
CA GLN A 67 1.64 0.03 14.46
C GLN A 67 2.70 0.10 15.56
N LEU A 68 2.63 1.12 16.42
CA LEU A 68 3.57 1.36 17.52
C LEU A 68 3.79 0.15 18.45
N ASN A 69 2.74 -0.61 18.73
CA ASN A 69 2.82 -1.79 19.61
C ASN A 69 3.42 -3.04 18.93
N GLY A 70 3.97 -2.90 17.71
CA GLY A 70 4.50 -4.01 16.92
C GLY A 70 3.44 -4.83 16.19
N ASN A 71 2.16 -4.46 16.26
CA ASN A 71 1.10 -5.14 15.54
C ASN A 71 1.18 -4.82 14.04
N TYR A 72 1.17 -5.86 13.22
CA TYR A 72 1.09 -5.73 11.78
C TYR A 72 -0.36 -5.66 11.33
N ILE A 73 -0.63 -4.74 10.40
CA ILE A 73 -1.96 -4.54 9.85
C ILE A 73 -2.33 -5.74 8.97
N SER A 74 -3.56 -6.22 9.12
CA SER A 74 -4.11 -7.27 8.26
C SER A 74 -4.12 -6.84 6.80
N MET A 75 -3.71 -7.71 5.89
CA MET A 75 -3.78 -7.45 4.44
C MET A 75 -5.21 -7.44 3.91
N ASN A 76 -6.20 -7.76 4.73
CA ASN A 76 -7.62 -7.61 4.41
C ASN A 76 -8.10 -6.17 4.57
N ASP A 77 -7.38 -5.37 5.35
CA ASP A 77 -7.80 -4.02 5.68
C ASP A 77 -7.25 -3.07 4.64
N ILE A 78 -8.07 -2.81 3.62
CA ILE A 78 -7.74 -1.91 2.53
C ILE A 78 -8.32 -0.53 2.87
N TYR A 79 -7.47 0.33 3.40
CA TYR A 79 -7.85 1.72 3.60
C TYR A 79 -7.76 2.46 2.27
N GLN A 80 -8.80 3.21 1.95
CA GLN A 80 -8.93 3.97 0.72
C GLN A 80 -9.17 5.43 1.04
N TYR A 81 -8.45 6.32 0.36
CA TYR A 81 -8.74 7.74 0.36
C TYR A 81 -9.23 8.17 -1.02
N ASP A 82 -10.49 8.56 -1.12
CA ASP A 82 -11.09 9.13 -2.34
C ASP A 82 -10.70 10.61 -2.41
N ILE A 83 -9.83 10.97 -3.34
CA ILE A 83 -9.28 12.32 -3.48
C ILE A 83 -10.41 13.31 -3.83
N GLY A 84 -11.30 12.92 -4.74
CA GLY A 84 -12.40 13.79 -5.20
C GLY A 84 -13.41 14.11 -4.10
N LYS A 85 -13.65 13.16 -3.18
CA LYS A 85 -14.56 13.36 -2.04
C LYS A 85 -13.86 13.82 -0.78
N SER A 86 -12.53 13.73 -0.71
CA SER A 86 -11.75 13.98 0.49
C SER A 86 -12.18 13.11 1.70
N THR A 87 -12.49 11.85 1.43
CA THR A 87 -13.02 10.90 2.45
C THR A 87 -12.21 9.62 2.52
N TRP A 88 -12.00 9.14 3.74
CA TRP A 88 -11.47 7.81 4.01
C TRP A 88 -12.59 6.77 4.06
N SER A 89 -12.26 5.55 3.63
CA SER A 89 -13.07 4.37 3.88
C SER A 89 -12.20 3.15 4.14
N LEU A 90 -12.72 2.21 4.93
CA LEU A 90 -12.13 0.89 5.11
C LEU A 90 -12.93 -0.11 4.28
N LYS A 91 -12.25 -0.84 3.39
CA LYS A 91 -12.82 -1.99 2.70
C LYS A 91 -12.14 -3.27 3.19
N LYS A 92 -12.89 -4.36 3.19
CA LYS A 92 -12.38 -5.69 3.52
C LYS A 92 -12.11 -6.45 2.24
N ALA A 93 -10.84 -6.70 1.94
CA ALA A 93 -10.46 -7.61 0.88
C ALA A 93 -10.68 -9.07 1.32
N THR A 94 -10.96 -9.90 0.33
CA THR A 94 -11.05 -11.36 0.47
C THR A 94 -9.93 -12.00 -0.35
N LEU A 95 -9.90 -13.33 -0.40
CA LEU A 95 -8.99 -14.07 -1.26
C LEU A 95 -9.79 -15.05 -2.10
N ALA A 96 -9.40 -15.22 -3.36
CA ALA A 96 -10.07 -16.12 -4.29
C ALA A 96 -10.02 -17.59 -3.84
N LEU A 97 -8.87 -18.04 -3.32
CA LEU A 97 -8.59 -19.45 -2.97
C LEU A 97 -7.55 -19.53 -1.84
N GLY A 98 -7.95 -19.97 -0.63
CA GLY A 98 -7.05 -20.14 0.54
C GLY A 98 -7.13 -19.04 1.62
N ASP A 99 -6.00 -18.76 2.30
CA ASP A 99 -5.85 -17.68 3.29
C ASP A 99 -5.27 -16.40 2.68
N VAL A 100 -5.75 -15.25 3.12
CA VAL A 100 -5.30 -13.93 2.69
C VAL A 100 -3.79 -13.74 2.86
N PRO A 101 -3.13 -12.86 2.07
CA PRO A 101 -1.69 -12.67 2.20
C PRO A 101 -1.33 -12.33 3.64
N GLY A 102 -0.26 -12.96 4.15
CA GLY A 102 0.16 -12.73 5.53
C GLY A 102 0.44 -11.24 5.81
N PRO A 103 0.12 -10.73 7.02
CA PRO A 103 0.42 -9.36 7.43
C PRO A 103 1.90 -9.03 7.22
N ARG A 104 2.18 -7.84 6.72
CA ARG A 104 3.55 -7.43 6.37
C ARG A 104 3.76 -5.93 6.37
N GLY A 105 5.01 -5.54 6.59
CA GLY A 105 5.50 -4.18 6.44
C GLY A 105 6.80 -4.16 5.65
N GLY A 106 7.14 -3.02 5.05
CA GLY A 106 8.39 -2.83 4.29
C GLY A 106 8.39 -3.57 2.95
N HIS A 107 7.22 -3.99 2.50
CA HIS A 107 6.99 -4.51 1.16
C HIS A 107 6.95 -3.36 0.16
N SER A 108 7.14 -3.66 -1.12
CA SER A 108 6.87 -2.72 -2.21
C SER A 108 5.50 -3.01 -2.81
N ALA A 109 4.89 -2.02 -3.46
CA ALA A 109 3.64 -2.17 -4.19
C ALA A 109 3.71 -1.39 -5.51
N VAL A 110 3.13 -1.96 -6.56
CA VAL A 110 2.99 -1.32 -7.88
C VAL A 110 1.62 -1.63 -8.46
N LEU A 111 1.04 -0.67 -9.19
CA LEU A 111 -0.15 -0.91 -10.00
C LEU A 111 0.25 -1.59 -11.32
N VAL A 112 -0.41 -2.70 -11.64
CA VAL A 112 -0.29 -3.43 -12.91
C VAL A 112 -1.71 -3.60 -13.44
N GLU A 113 -2.05 -2.86 -14.51
CA GLU A 113 -3.44 -2.75 -14.98
C GLU A 113 -4.37 -2.35 -13.82
N ASP A 114 -5.41 -3.14 -13.53
CA ASP A 114 -6.35 -2.93 -12.41
C ASP A 114 -5.98 -3.75 -11.15
N LYS A 115 -4.69 -4.07 -10.97
CA LYS A 115 -4.23 -4.90 -9.85
C LYS A 115 -3.06 -4.28 -9.12
N ILE A 116 -3.15 -4.18 -7.80
CA ILE A 116 -2.01 -3.80 -6.95
C ILE A 116 -1.20 -5.04 -6.65
N CYS A 117 0.00 -5.12 -7.23
CA CYS A 117 0.97 -6.17 -6.94
C CYS A 117 1.85 -5.76 -5.76
N ILE A 118 1.90 -6.60 -4.73
CA ILE A 118 2.79 -6.42 -3.57
C ILE A 118 3.90 -7.45 -3.59
N TYR A 119 5.12 -7.06 -3.18
CA TYR A 119 6.27 -7.97 -3.10
C TYR A 119 7.06 -7.80 -1.80
N GLY A 120 7.45 -8.94 -1.22
CA GLY A 120 8.33 -9.03 -0.07
C GLY A 120 7.68 -8.59 1.24
N GLY A 121 8.50 -8.03 2.14
CA GLY A 121 8.11 -7.54 3.46
C GLY A 121 8.62 -8.40 4.62
N ILE A 122 8.52 -7.84 5.84
CA ILE A 122 8.84 -8.52 7.10
C ILE A 122 7.58 -9.02 7.83
N TYR A 123 7.80 -9.73 8.94
CA TYR A 123 6.82 -10.32 9.87
C TYR A 123 6.38 -11.74 9.50
N SER A 124 5.33 -11.89 8.70
CA SER A 124 4.82 -13.22 8.35
C SER A 124 4.23 -13.27 6.95
N PRO A 125 4.94 -12.78 5.90
CA PRO A 125 4.49 -13.00 4.54
C PRO A 125 4.46 -14.52 4.26
N LYS A 126 3.26 -15.09 4.14
CA LYS A 126 3.08 -16.49 3.69
C LYS A 126 3.56 -16.65 2.24
N GLU A 127 3.29 -15.63 1.42
CA GLU A 127 3.66 -15.55 0.01
C GLU A 127 4.56 -14.34 -0.24
N THR A 128 5.61 -14.50 -1.05
CA THR A 128 6.50 -13.40 -1.42
C THR A 128 5.78 -12.36 -2.28
N ILE A 129 4.82 -12.77 -3.10
CA ILE A 129 4.07 -11.91 -4.02
C ILE A 129 2.58 -12.21 -3.92
N ALA A 130 1.76 -11.16 -3.97
CA ALA A 130 0.31 -11.24 -4.06
C ALA A 130 -0.24 -10.08 -4.89
N MET A 131 -1.40 -10.26 -5.51
CA MET A 131 -2.04 -9.23 -6.35
C MET A 131 -3.47 -9.00 -5.88
N LEU A 132 -3.81 -7.75 -5.55
CA LEU A 132 -5.16 -7.32 -5.21
C LEU A 132 -5.84 -6.78 -6.46
N ASP A 133 -6.93 -7.43 -6.87
CA ASP A 133 -7.81 -6.88 -7.89
C ASP A 133 -8.58 -5.68 -7.31
N THR A 134 -8.40 -4.50 -7.90
CA THR A 134 -8.89 -3.24 -7.30
C THR A 134 -10.39 -3.05 -7.47
N THR A 135 -11.00 -3.78 -8.40
CA THR A 135 -12.42 -3.75 -8.72
C THR A 135 -13.21 -4.68 -7.80
N THR A 136 -12.69 -5.89 -7.57
CA THR A 136 -13.35 -6.93 -6.78
C THR A 136 -12.87 -6.98 -5.32
N LEU A 137 -11.72 -6.37 -5.02
CA LEU A 137 -10.99 -6.48 -3.76
C LEU A 137 -10.67 -7.93 -3.37
N VAL A 138 -10.34 -8.74 -4.38
CA VAL A 138 -9.95 -10.13 -4.21
C VAL A 138 -8.45 -10.26 -4.41
N TRP A 139 -7.77 -10.81 -3.41
CA TRP A 139 -6.38 -11.20 -3.50
C TRP A 139 -6.20 -12.48 -4.34
N THR A 140 -5.12 -12.52 -5.11
CA THR A 140 -4.67 -13.69 -5.87
C THR A 140 -3.17 -13.89 -5.69
N ILE A 141 -2.73 -15.15 -5.65
CA ILE A 141 -1.31 -15.52 -5.59
C ILE A 141 -0.91 -15.99 -7.00
N PRO A 142 -0.05 -15.23 -7.72
CA PRO A 142 0.31 -15.59 -9.09
C PRO A 142 1.03 -16.93 -9.12
N GLN A 143 0.63 -17.78 -10.08
CA GLN A 143 1.28 -19.07 -10.33
C GLN A 143 2.37 -18.90 -11.39
N PHE A 144 3.59 -19.31 -11.07
CA PHE A 144 4.73 -19.22 -11.98
C PHE A 144 4.97 -20.60 -12.63
N ASN A 145 4.49 -20.79 -13.86
CA ASN A 145 4.64 -22.05 -14.59
C ASN A 145 6.01 -22.18 -15.29
N ASN A 146 7.05 -21.56 -14.75
CA ASN A 146 8.40 -21.61 -15.33
C ASN A 146 9.33 -22.44 -14.43
N PRO A 147 9.68 -23.68 -14.82
CA PRO A 147 10.55 -24.55 -14.03
C PRO A 147 11.98 -24.02 -13.89
N LYS A 148 12.37 -23.01 -14.67
CA LYS A 148 13.66 -22.30 -14.56
C LYS A 148 13.55 -20.96 -13.83
N ALA A 149 12.36 -20.57 -13.35
CA ALA A 149 12.22 -19.34 -12.59
C ALA A 149 13.06 -19.43 -11.31
N PRO A 150 13.82 -18.37 -10.97
CA PRO A 150 14.51 -18.33 -9.70
C PRO A 150 13.49 -18.37 -8.57
N LYS A 151 13.83 -19.04 -7.47
CA LYS A 151 13.08 -18.91 -6.23
C LYS A 151 13.14 -17.44 -5.81
N LEU A 152 11.98 -16.79 -5.81
CA LEU A 152 11.86 -15.37 -5.50
C LEU A 152 12.34 -15.11 -4.06
N PRO A 153 13.39 -14.29 -3.85
CA PRO A 153 13.85 -13.97 -2.51
C PRO A 153 12.85 -13.06 -1.81
N ASN A 154 12.64 -13.26 -0.51
CA ASN A 154 11.85 -12.32 0.28
C ASN A 154 12.68 -11.04 0.53
N LEU A 155 12.36 -9.95 -0.18
CA LEU A 155 13.05 -8.67 -0.06
C LEU A 155 12.32 -7.71 0.88
N VAL A 156 13.04 -6.79 1.51
CA VAL A 156 12.51 -5.85 2.51
C VAL A 156 13.10 -4.46 2.29
N TYR A 157 12.29 -3.42 2.49
CA TYR A 157 12.68 -2.02 2.31
C TYR A 157 13.24 -1.68 0.93
N HIS A 158 12.80 -2.43 -0.09
CA HIS A 158 13.16 -2.23 -1.48
C HIS A 158 12.11 -1.37 -2.19
N THR A 159 12.48 -0.80 -3.32
CA THR A 159 11.57 -0.04 -4.20
C THR A 159 11.16 -0.91 -5.39
N ALA A 160 10.02 -0.57 -5.98
CA ALA A 160 9.54 -1.14 -7.22
C ALA A 160 8.90 -0.03 -8.05
N THR A 161 9.01 -0.13 -9.36
CA THR A 161 8.36 0.78 -10.31
C THR A 161 7.96 -0.05 -11.51
N MET A 162 6.71 0.10 -11.92
CA MET A 162 6.20 -0.54 -13.13
C MET A 162 6.61 0.33 -14.32
N LYS A 163 7.16 -0.32 -15.35
CA LYS A 163 7.45 0.31 -16.64
C LYS A 163 6.59 -0.40 -17.67
N ASP A 164 5.65 0.32 -18.25
CA ASP A 164 4.89 -0.20 -19.38
C ASP A 164 5.85 -0.50 -20.53
N ASN A 165 5.70 -1.67 -21.14
CA ASN A 165 6.37 -1.94 -22.40
C ASN A 165 5.67 -1.08 -23.46
N GLU A 166 6.35 -0.03 -23.94
CA GLU A 166 5.96 0.63 -25.19
C GLU A 166 5.81 -0.46 -26.25
N ARG A 167 4.60 -0.57 -26.82
CA ARG A 167 4.37 -1.35 -28.05
C ARG A 167 4.65 -0.48 -29.25
#